data_AF-A0A9D1R858-F1
#
_entry.id   AF-A0A9D1R858-F1
#
_cell.length_a   1.000
_cell.length_b   1.000
_cell.length_c   1.000
_cell.angle_alpha   90.00
_cell.angle_beta   90.00
_cell.angle_gamma   90.00
#
_symmetry.space_group_name_H-M   'P 1'
#
loop_
_entity.id
_entity.type
_entity.pdbx_description
1 polymer ?
#
loop_
_entity_poly.entity_id
_entity_poly.type
_entity_poly.pdbx_seq_one_letter_code
_entity_poly.pdbx_strand_id
1 'polypeptide(L)' 'MKKKVCLVITIFAVITLLTGIPHLVYGIQARGIDGVNYGRVIFPLLIGIIAFYMYKKQE' A
#
# COMPACT_ATOMS: atom_id res chain seq x y z
N MET A 1 5.12 6.14 -21.45
CA MET A 1 5.94 6.04 -20.22
C MET A 1 5.12 6.20 -18.93
N LYS A 2 4.29 7.24 -18.81
CA LYS A 2 3.45 7.48 -17.61
C LYS A 2 2.56 6.29 -17.20
N LYS A 3 1.93 5.59 -18.16
CA LYS A 3 1.05 4.43 -17.89
C LYS A 3 1.81 3.22 -17.33
N LYS A 4 2.94 2.86 -17.95
CA LYS A 4 3.84 1.80 -17.45
C LYS A 4 4.38 2.13 -16.06
N VAL A 5 4.75 3.39 -15.80
CA VAL A 5 5.19 3.85 -14.47
C VAL A 5 4.06 3.72 -13.43
N CYS A 6 2.83 4.14 -13.75
CA CYS A 6 1.68 3.98 -12.84
C CYS A 6 1.40 2.51 -12.53
N LEU A 7 1.51 1.63 -13.53
CA LEU A 7 1.35 0.18 -13.35
C LEU A 7 2.42 -0.38 -12.41
N VAL A 8 3.69 -0.03 -12.63
CA VAL A 8 4.82 -0.46 -11.78
C VAL A 8 4.61 0.02 -10.34
N ILE A 9 4.27 1.29 -10.13
CA ILE A 9 3.98 1.84 -8.79
C ILE A 9 2.84 1.07 -8.12
N THR A 10 1.78 0.76 -8.87
CA THR A 10 0.63 0.00 -8.35
C THR A 10 1.05 -1.41 -7.90
N ILE A 11 1.88 -2.10 -8.69
CA ILE A 11 2.40 -3.43 -8.33
C ILE A 11 3.25 -3.36 -7.05
N PHE A 12 4.17 -2.40 -6.96
CA PHE A 12 4.99 -2.22 -5.75
C PHE A 12 4.14 -1.87 -4.53
N ALA A 13 3.11 -1.04 -4.69
CA ALA A 13 2.18 -0.70 -3.63
C ALA A 13 1.44 -1.96 -3.12
N VAL A 14 0.96 -2.83 -4.01
CA VAL A 14 0.31 -4.10 -3.64
C VAL A 14 1.26 -5.03 -2.89
N ILE A 15 2.49 -5.22 -3.37
CA ILE A 15 3.50 -6.07 -2.69
C ILE A 15 3.80 -5.52 -1.29
N THR A 16 3.97 -4.20 -1.18
CA THR A 16 4.24 -3.54 0.11
C THR A 16 3.04 -3.68 1.06
N LEU A 17 1.81 -3.57 0.54
CA LEU A 17 0.60 -3.77 1.32
C LEU A 17 0.50 -5.21 1.86
N LEU A 18 0.75 -6.21 1.00
CA LEU A 18 0.71 -7.63 1.36
C LEU A 18 1.73 -8.00 2.43
N THR A 19 2.89 -7.35 2.45
CA THR A 19 3.91 -7.54 3.51
C THR A 19 3.62 -6.70 4.76
N GLY A 20 2.99 -5.54 4.60
CA GLY A 20 2.61 -4.64 5.70
C GLY A 20 1.49 -5.17 6.58
N ILE A 21 0.50 -5.88 6.01
CA ILE A 21 -0.65 -6.42 6.74
C ILE A 21 -0.22 -7.42 7.84
N PRO A 22 0.58 -8.47 7.55
CA PRO A 22 1.06 -9.38 8.59
C PRO A 22 1.81 -8.65 9.70
N HIS A 23 2.68 -7.69 9.35
CA HIS A 23 3.40 -6.89 10.34
C HIS A 23 2.45 -6.10 11.26
N LEU A 24 1.37 -5.56 10.70
CA LEU A 24 0.37 -4.84 11.48
C LEU A 24 -0.39 -5.79 12.41
N VAL A 25 -0.83 -6.95 11.90
CA VAL A 25 -1.55 -7.97 12.68
C VAL A 25 -0.71 -8.49 13.83
N TYR A 26 0.53 -8.93 13.56
CA TYR A 26 1.45 -9.37 14.62
C TYR A 26 1.77 -8.24 15.60
N GLY A 27 1.90 -7.01 15.10
CA GLY A 27 2.09 -5.84 15.93
C GLY A 27 0.93 -5.62 16.91
N ILE A 28 -0.31 -5.72 16.44
CA ILE A 28 -1.52 -5.52 17.24
C ILE A 28 -1.63 -6.62 18.29
N GLN A 29 -1.37 -7.88 17.90
CA GLN A 29 -1.37 -9.00 18.84
C GLN A 29 -0.33 -8.83 19.95
N ALA A 30 0.86 -8.31 19.64
CA ALA A 30 1.95 -8.18 20.61
C ALA A 30 1.88 -6.90 21.46
N ARG A 31 1.34 -5.79 20.92
CA ARG A 31 1.45 -4.44 21.52
C ARG A 31 0.12 -3.70 21.67
N GLY A 32 -0.99 -4.31 21.26
CA GLY A 32 -2.30 -3.66 21.21
C GLY A 32 -2.45 -2.70 20.02
N ILE A 33 -3.63 -2.10 19.90
CA ILE A 33 -4.00 -1.23 18.77
C ILE A 33 -3.22 0.09 18.75
N ASP A 34 -2.90 0.65 19.91
CA ASP A 34 -2.22 1.95 19.98
C ASP A 34 -0.70 1.83 19.78
N GLY A 35 -0.16 0.60 19.86
CA GLY A 35 1.28 0.31 19.81
C GLY A 35 1.82 -0.02 18.42
N VAL A 36 1.07 0.25 17.34
CA VAL A 36 1.46 -0.13 15.98
C VAL A 36 1.48 1.03 14.98
N ASN A 37 2.34 0.90 13.98
CA ASN A 37 2.43 1.87 12.89
C ASN A 37 1.51 1.47 11.73
N TYR A 38 0.30 2.03 11.72
CA TYR A 38 -0.69 1.85 10.64
C TYR A 38 -0.23 2.41 9.29
N GLY A 39 0.74 3.35 9.29
CA GLY A 39 1.32 3.91 8.07
C GLY A 39 1.92 2.86 7.14
N ARG A 40 2.36 1.72 7.67
CA ARG A 40 2.85 0.57 6.87
C ARG A 40 1.80 0.00 5.92
N VAL A 41 0.52 0.16 6.23
CA VAL A 41 -0.61 -0.31 5.40
C VAL A 41 -1.30 0.86 4.70
N ILE A 42 -1.55 1.95 5.43
CA ILE A 42 -2.28 3.11 4.89
C ILE A 42 -1.50 3.79 3.76
N PHE A 43 -0.18 3.96 3.91
CA PHE A 43 0.63 4.63 2.90
C PHE A 43 0.64 3.90 1.54
N PRO A 44 1.04 2.61 1.45
CA PRO A 44 1.00 1.90 0.17
C PRO A 44 -0.41 1.78 -0.40
N LEU A 45 -1.44 1.69 0.45
CA LEU A 45 -2.85 1.71 0.00
C LEU A 45 -3.19 3.00 -0.74
N LEU A 46 -2.90 4.17 -0.15
CA LEU A 46 -3.18 5.47 -0.76
C LEU A 46 -2.40 5.67 -2.05
N ILE A 47 -1.10 5.36 -2.05
CA ILE A 47 -0.25 5.46 -3.24
C ILE A 47 -0.75 4.53 -4.35
N GLY A 48 -1.13 3.29 -4.02
CA GLY A 48 -1.69 2.34 -4.97
C GLY A 48 -3.00 2.83 -5.60
N ILE A 49 -3.92 3.37 -4.80
CA ILE A 49 -5.19 3.93 -5.29
C ILE A 49 -4.94 5.10 -6.25
N ILE A 50 -4.07 6.04 -5.88
CA ILE A 50 -3.76 7.21 -6.71
C ILE A 50 -3.09 6.77 -8.02
N ALA A 51 -2.10 5.87 -7.94
CA ALA A 51 -1.39 5.37 -9.12
C ALA A 51 -2.34 4.62 -10.07
N PHE A 52 -3.22 3.79 -9.54
CA PHE A 52 -4.22 3.06 -10.33
C PHE A 52 -5.26 3.99 -10.95
N TYR A 53 -5.72 5.00 -10.21
CA TYR A 53 -6.61 6.03 -10.75
C TYR A 53 -5.97 6.78 -11.93
N MET A 54 -4.71 7.20 -11.77
CA MET A 54 -3.95 7.85 -12.86
C MET A 54 -3.72 6.92 -14.05
N TYR A 55 -3.52 5.62 -13.82
CA TYR A 55 -3.43 4.60 -14.87
C TYR A 55 -4.73 4.50 -15.67
N LYS A 56 -5.89 4.44 -14.99
CA LYS A 56 -7.22 4.38 -15.61
C LYS A 56 -7.55 5.65 -16.39
N LYS A 57 -7.14 6.83 -15.92
CA LYS A 57 -7.36 8.11 -16.63
C LYS A 57 -6.54 8.24 -17.93
N GLN A 58 -5.53 7.39 -18.11
CA GLN A 58 -4.71 7.31 -19.33
C GLN A 58 -5.18 6.21 -20.30
N GLU A 59 -6.33 5.59 -20.02
CA GLU A 59 -7.11 4.73 -20.93
C GLU A 59 -8.12 5.61 -21.69
#